data_AF-A0A952R5K2-F1
#
_entry.id   AF-A0A952R5K2-F1
#
_cell.length_a   1.000
_cell.length_b   1.000
_cell.length_c   1.000
_cell.angle_alpha   90.00
_cell.angle_beta   90.00
_cell.angle_gamma   90.00
#
_symmetry.space_group_name_H-M   'P 1'
#
loop_
_entity.id
_entity.type
_entity.pdbx_description
1 polymer ?
#
loop_
_entity_poly.entity_id
_entity_poly.type
_entity_poly.pdbx_seq_one_letter_code
_entity_poly.pdbx_strand_id
1 'polypeptide(L)'
;MASRRVDQRYRDPLELIWLGLAERLGLRIERSDAVFASYDGDGALTLCRSEHFDADDSLAQLIFHEVCHALVAGQGGLERADWGMGQDDAADFVQEHACHRLQARLAGDYGLRRFFAVTTDHRPHWDALPLDPLRSRSAADDAAVDLARLAYHRALTGPWSEHLTDALRATRAVALAVSPYAPQGSLWRRAGALHPSGLPYHAEARRCGDCAWARAEEDEGDDARRTDSARQLADTGEGDARRLKTPAHEALRCLRCDELWVAASERACEGFEARFGADECERCGACCREGFHRVELALAEPFHQRHPELVSRDDHSAYLARPGGRCVALRVTQGAPPRYRCAHYTDRPRACADFEVGGDACFEARRRVGLSE
;
A
#
# COMPACT_ATOMS: atom_id res chain seq x y z
N MET A 1 -53.21 29.39 -9.21
CA MET A 1 -52.76 28.04 -8.81
C MET A 1 -52.25 28.13 -7.37
N ALA A 2 -52.85 27.40 -6.43
CA ALA A 2 -52.34 27.33 -5.07
C ALA A 2 -51.01 26.57 -5.07
N SER A 3 -49.95 27.16 -4.51
CA SER A 3 -48.65 26.52 -4.40
C SER A 3 -48.73 25.32 -3.47
N ARG A 4 -48.25 24.15 -3.91
CA ARG A 4 -48.19 22.93 -3.11
C ARG A 4 -47.21 23.14 -1.94
N ARG A 5 -47.61 22.78 -0.72
CA ARG A 5 -46.72 22.74 0.44
C ARG A 5 -45.63 21.67 0.22
N VAL A 6 -44.37 22.05 0.42
CA VAL A 6 -43.20 21.17 0.32
C VAL A 6 -42.77 20.77 1.72
N ASP A 7 -43.09 19.53 2.11
CA ASP A 7 -42.77 19.01 3.46
C ASP A 7 -41.40 18.31 3.53
N GLN A 8 -40.83 17.94 2.38
CA GLN A 8 -39.53 17.28 2.28
C GLN A 8 -38.75 17.82 1.08
N ARG A 9 -37.44 17.95 1.24
CA ARG A 9 -36.51 18.32 0.18
C ARG A 9 -35.50 17.21 -0.01
N TYR A 10 -35.29 16.81 -1.26
CA TYR A 10 -34.20 15.91 -1.60
C TYR A 10 -32.85 16.58 -1.26
N ARG A 11 -31.92 15.78 -0.77
CA ARG A 11 -30.52 16.16 -0.57
C ARG A 11 -29.65 15.05 -1.12
N ASP A 12 -28.51 15.44 -1.66
CA ASP A 12 -27.56 14.46 -2.18
C ASP A 12 -27.05 13.55 -1.04
N PRO A 13 -27.10 12.21 -1.19
CA PRO A 13 -26.64 11.28 -0.16
C PRO A 13 -25.18 11.49 0.24
N LEU A 14 -24.32 11.87 -0.70
CA LEU A 14 -22.92 12.13 -0.44
C LEU A 14 -22.76 13.39 0.42
N GLU A 15 -23.50 14.46 0.11
CA GLU A 15 -23.53 15.66 0.97
C GLU A 15 -24.00 15.34 2.39
N LEU A 16 -25.06 14.53 2.53
CA LEU A 16 -25.56 14.13 3.86
C LEU A 16 -24.51 13.41 4.69
N ILE A 17 -23.75 12.50 4.09
CA ILE A 17 -22.68 11.75 4.75
C ILE A 17 -21.60 12.70 5.28
N TRP A 18 -21.12 13.62 4.43
CA TRP A 18 -19.96 14.45 4.76
C TRP A 18 -20.32 15.67 5.62
N LEU A 19 -21.52 16.24 5.47
CA LEU A 19 -22.05 17.23 6.40
C LEU A 19 -22.27 16.61 7.79
N GLY A 20 -22.80 15.40 7.85
CA GLY A 20 -22.97 14.67 9.11
C GLY A 20 -21.63 14.27 9.75
N LEU A 21 -20.61 13.96 8.94
CA LEU A 21 -19.24 13.80 9.43
C LEU A 21 -18.76 15.10 10.07
N ALA A 22 -18.78 16.21 9.33
CA ALA A 22 -18.31 17.50 9.80
C ALA A 22 -18.93 17.87 11.16
N GLU A 23 -20.25 17.73 11.30
CA GLU A 23 -20.96 17.96 12.57
C GLU A 23 -20.42 17.09 13.71
N ARG A 24 -20.19 15.78 13.47
CA ARG A 24 -19.62 14.86 14.47
C ARG A 24 -18.17 15.19 14.83
N LEU A 25 -17.43 15.84 13.94
CA LEU A 25 -16.08 16.33 14.21
C LEU A 25 -16.08 17.68 14.96
N GLY A 26 -17.26 18.28 15.20
CA GLY A 26 -17.39 19.61 15.80
C GLY A 26 -17.22 20.75 14.80
N LEU A 27 -17.27 20.46 13.49
CA LEU A 27 -17.15 21.45 12.42
C LEU A 27 -18.52 21.91 11.95
N ARG A 28 -18.68 23.22 11.79
CA ARG A 28 -19.84 23.88 11.21
C ARG A 28 -19.50 24.30 9.78
N ILE A 29 -20.20 23.71 8.80
CA ILE A 29 -20.00 24.03 7.39
C ILE A 29 -20.79 25.27 7.01
N GLU A 30 -20.10 26.26 6.46
CA GLU A 30 -20.67 27.48 5.88
C GLU A 30 -20.41 27.54 4.37
N ARG A 31 -21.29 28.19 3.61
CA ARG A 31 -21.21 28.25 2.14
C ARG A 31 -21.05 29.69 1.67
N SER A 32 -19.96 30.01 0.98
CA SER A 32 -19.61 31.38 0.58
C SER A 32 -19.16 31.48 -0.87
N ASP A 33 -19.25 32.67 -1.46
CA ASP A 33 -18.64 32.99 -2.77
C ASP A 33 -17.26 33.67 -2.61
N ALA A 34 -16.82 33.93 -1.37
CA ALA A 34 -15.64 34.74 -1.09
C ALA A 34 -14.33 33.94 -0.96
N VAL A 35 -14.41 32.64 -0.67
CA VAL A 35 -13.26 31.76 -0.42
C VAL A 35 -13.51 30.41 -1.06
N PHE A 36 -12.44 29.71 -1.47
CA PHE A 36 -12.53 28.33 -1.94
C PHE A 36 -12.74 27.37 -0.76
N ALA A 37 -11.84 27.44 0.22
CA ALA A 37 -11.98 26.86 1.54
C ALA A 37 -11.29 27.77 2.56
N SER A 38 -11.85 27.90 3.76
CA SER A 38 -11.20 28.58 4.86
C SER A 38 -11.73 28.08 6.20
N TYR A 39 -10.83 27.91 7.16
CA TYR A 39 -11.15 27.52 8.53
C TYR A 39 -10.83 28.69 9.48
N ASP A 40 -11.72 28.98 10.43
CA ASP A 40 -11.57 30.15 11.29
C ASP A 40 -10.73 29.93 12.56
N GLY A 41 -10.38 28.67 12.88
CA GLY A 41 -9.71 28.32 14.14
C GLY A 41 -10.67 28.04 15.30
N ASP A 42 -11.99 28.16 15.10
CA ASP A 42 -13.04 28.02 16.12
C ASP A 42 -14.25 27.20 15.61
N GLY A 43 -13.95 26.20 14.78
CA GLY A 43 -14.93 25.22 14.32
C GLY A 43 -15.77 25.62 13.10
N ALA A 44 -15.64 26.82 12.53
CA ALA A 44 -16.33 27.16 11.28
C ALA A 44 -15.44 26.86 10.05
N LEU A 45 -15.95 26.02 9.16
CA LEU A 45 -15.32 25.70 7.88
C LEU A 45 -16.16 26.28 6.74
N THR A 46 -15.67 27.36 6.15
CA THR A 46 -16.32 28.05 5.03
C THR A 46 -15.84 27.49 3.71
N LEU A 47 -16.76 26.98 2.89
CA LEU A 47 -16.45 26.34 1.60
C LEU A 47 -17.17 27.04 0.44
N CYS A 48 -16.54 27.10 -0.74
CA CYS A 48 -17.13 27.74 -1.91
C CYS A 48 -18.44 27.08 -2.34
N ARG A 49 -19.39 27.86 -2.85
CA ARG A 49 -20.63 27.31 -3.39
C ARG A 49 -20.38 26.45 -4.63
N SER A 50 -21.35 25.57 -4.95
CA SER A 50 -21.24 24.58 -6.04
C SER A 50 -21.06 25.21 -7.42
N GLU A 51 -21.41 26.49 -7.58
CA GLU A 51 -21.21 27.25 -8.82
C GLU A 51 -19.72 27.49 -9.14
N HIS A 52 -18.84 27.35 -8.16
CA HIS A 52 -17.38 27.51 -8.29
C HIS A 52 -16.62 26.18 -8.32
N PHE A 53 -17.34 25.06 -8.31
CA PHE A 53 -16.76 23.73 -8.38
C PHE A 53 -16.27 23.42 -9.79
N ASP A 54 -15.13 22.73 -9.90
CA ASP A 54 -14.76 22.06 -11.14
C ASP A 54 -15.79 20.95 -11.48
N ALA A 55 -15.81 20.51 -12.74
CA ALA A 55 -16.81 19.55 -13.20
C ALA A 55 -16.75 18.18 -12.48
N ASP A 56 -15.61 17.85 -11.87
CA ASP A 56 -15.43 16.66 -11.04
C ASP A 56 -15.19 16.95 -9.54
N ASP A 57 -15.61 18.12 -9.07
CA ASP A 57 -15.69 18.48 -7.65
C ASP A 57 -17.03 18.10 -7.00
N SER A 58 -16.97 17.94 -5.69
CA SER A 58 -18.14 17.75 -4.83
C SER A 58 -17.88 18.33 -3.45
N LEU A 59 -18.95 18.69 -2.74
CA LEU A 59 -18.84 19.17 -1.35
C LEU A 59 -18.13 18.15 -0.46
N ALA A 60 -18.32 16.86 -0.72
CA ALA A 60 -17.64 15.79 -0.01
C ALA A 60 -16.13 15.77 -0.24
N GLN A 61 -15.65 16.02 -1.46
CA GLN A 61 -14.21 16.16 -1.74
C GLN A 61 -13.61 17.31 -0.93
N LEU A 62 -14.27 18.47 -0.91
CA LEU A 62 -13.80 19.64 -0.16
C LEU A 62 -13.78 19.35 1.36
N ILE A 63 -14.87 18.83 1.93
CA ILE A 63 -14.89 18.50 3.37
C ILE A 63 -13.81 17.46 3.70
N PHE A 64 -13.64 16.43 2.88
CA PHE A 64 -12.64 15.40 3.13
C PHE A 64 -11.21 15.94 3.09
N HIS A 65 -10.92 16.82 2.13
CA HIS A 65 -9.65 17.50 1.99
C HIS A 65 -9.32 18.35 3.22
N GLU A 66 -10.28 19.16 3.68
CA GLU A 66 -10.10 19.99 4.88
C GLU A 66 -9.93 19.16 6.16
N VAL A 67 -10.64 18.04 6.28
CA VAL A 67 -10.40 17.07 7.38
C VAL A 67 -8.97 16.51 7.31
N CYS A 68 -8.44 16.27 6.12
CA CYS A 68 -7.05 15.84 5.96
C CYS A 68 -6.06 16.94 6.37
N HIS A 69 -6.32 18.20 6.05
CA HIS A 69 -5.51 19.33 6.56
C HIS A 69 -5.49 19.38 8.08
N ALA A 70 -6.66 19.32 8.71
CA ALA A 70 -6.75 19.33 10.17
C ALA A 70 -5.97 18.17 10.82
N LEU A 71 -6.01 16.97 10.22
CA LEU A 71 -5.23 15.81 10.69
C LEU A 71 -3.72 16.00 10.50
N VAL A 72 -3.29 16.62 9.40
CA VAL A 72 -1.88 16.96 9.12
C VAL A 72 -1.36 17.98 10.13
N ALA A 73 -2.09 19.09 10.29
CA ALA A 73 -1.75 20.14 11.24
C ALA A 73 -1.77 19.64 12.70
N GLY A 74 -2.66 18.68 13.01
CA GLY A 74 -2.83 18.12 14.34
C GLY A 74 -3.43 19.12 15.33
N GLN A 75 -3.32 18.84 16.64
CA GLN A 75 -3.99 19.62 17.68
C GLN A 75 -3.65 21.12 17.63
N GLY A 76 -2.41 21.47 17.31
CA GLY A 76 -1.99 22.87 17.25
C GLY A 76 -2.61 23.66 16.09
N GLY A 77 -3.09 22.99 15.04
CA GLY A 77 -3.78 23.62 13.91
C GLY A 77 -5.27 23.83 14.14
N LEU A 78 -5.90 23.06 15.02
CA LEU A 78 -7.34 23.17 15.28
C LEU A 78 -7.76 24.52 15.87
N GLU A 79 -6.84 25.21 16.54
CA GLU A 79 -7.06 26.52 17.17
C GLU A 79 -6.54 27.68 16.30
N ARG A 80 -6.17 27.41 15.04
CA ARG A 80 -5.58 28.39 14.13
C ARG A 80 -6.40 28.50 12.86
N ALA A 81 -6.53 29.71 12.35
CA ALA A 81 -7.10 29.96 11.04
C ALA A 81 -6.35 29.16 9.97
N ASP A 82 -7.10 28.60 9.02
CA ASP A 82 -6.62 27.77 7.91
C ASP A 82 -5.62 26.69 8.36
N TRP A 83 -5.88 26.09 9.53
CA TRP A 83 -5.08 25.05 10.15
C TRP A 83 -3.64 25.47 10.50
N GLY A 84 -3.37 26.78 10.49
CA GLY A 84 -2.05 27.36 10.67
C GLY A 84 -1.27 27.58 9.37
N MET A 85 -1.88 27.37 8.20
CA MET A 85 -1.32 27.71 6.89
C MET A 85 -1.45 29.22 6.59
N GLY A 86 -0.72 29.71 5.58
CA GLY A 86 -0.71 31.12 5.15
C GLY A 86 0.40 31.96 5.80
N GLN A 87 1.41 31.31 6.38
CA GLN A 87 2.53 31.98 7.06
C GLN A 87 3.86 31.87 6.29
N ASP A 88 4.06 30.78 5.55
CA ASP A 88 5.29 30.47 4.82
C ASP A 88 4.98 29.53 3.64
N ASP A 89 5.10 30.05 2.41
CA ASP A 89 4.79 29.33 1.18
C ASP A 89 5.48 27.95 1.09
N ALA A 90 6.71 27.82 1.61
CA ALA A 90 7.45 26.56 1.55
C ALA A 90 6.89 25.53 2.55
N ALA A 91 6.54 25.97 3.76
CA ALA A 91 5.93 25.10 4.77
C ALA A 91 4.50 24.72 4.38
N ASP A 92 3.74 25.66 3.82
CA ASP A 92 2.38 25.45 3.34
C ASP A 92 2.36 24.42 2.20
N PHE A 93 3.31 24.48 1.27
CA PHE A 93 3.44 23.49 0.20
C PHE A 93 3.73 22.07 0.73
N VAL A 94 4.54 21.95 1.79
CA VAL A 94 4.80 20.66 2.44
C VAL A 94 3.54 20.12 3.12
N GLN A 95 2.77 20.97 3.79
CA GLN A 95 1.49 20.59 4.41
C GLN A 95 0.46 20.16 3.37
N GLU A 96 0.36 20.89 2.26
CA GLU A 96 -0.51 20.57 1.12
C GLU A 96 -0.18 19.18 0.54
N HIS A 97 1.11 18.91 0.28
CA HIS A 97 1.56 17.60 -0.19
C HIS A 97 1.32 16.48 0.83
N ALA A 98 1.46 16.76 2.13
CA ALA A 98 1.12 15.80 3.18
C ALA A 98 -0.39 15.51 3.19
N CYS A 99 -1.23 16.53 3.00
CA CYS A 99 -2.69 16.41 2.89
C CYS A 99 -3.07 15.49 1.72
N HIS A 100 -2.53 15.74 0.53
CA HIS A 100 -2.76 14.89 -0.65
C HIS A 100 -2.38 13.43 -0.43
N ARG A 101 -1.23 13.17 0.19
CA ARG A 101 -0.78 11.81 0.51
C ARG A 101 -1.70 11.12 1.51
N LEU A 102 -2.11 11.82 2.56
CA LEU A 102 -3.05 11.32 3.55
C LEU A 102 -4.41 11.00 2.93
N GLN A 103 -4.95 11.94 2.14
CA GLN A 103 -6.22 11.81 1.43
C GLN A 103 -6.19 10.60 0.49
N ALA A 104 -5.12 10.44 -0.29
CA ALA A 104 -4.93 9.31 -1.20
C ALA A 104 -4.85 7.98 -0.45
N ARG A 105 -4.19 7.95 0.72
CA ARG A 105 -4.08 6.75 1.55
C ARG A 105 -5.42 6.36 2.14
N LEU A 106 -6.08 7.28 2.85
CA LEU A 106 -7.36 7.04 3.51
C LEU A 106 -8.45 6.65 2.52
N ALA A 107 -8.57 7.34 1.38
CA ALA A 107 -9.54 6.97 0.35
C ALA A 107 -9.16 5.66 -0.36
N GLY A 108 -7.86 5.37 -0.51
CA GLY A 108 -7.33 4.15 -1.10
C GLY A 108 -7.82 2.89 -0.40
N ASP A 109 -7.81 2.90 0.94
CA ASP A 109 -8.29 1.79 1.80
C ASP A 109 -9.76 1.40 1.52
N TYR A 110 -10.53 2.27 0.85
CA TYR A 110 -11.93 2.06 0.48
C TYR A 110 -12.19 2.04 -1.03
N GLY A 111 -11.15 2.03 -1.86
CA GLY A 111 -11.31 2.07 -3.32
C GLY A 111 -11.81 3.42 -3.85
N LEU A 112 -11.70 4.45 -3.04
CA LEU A 112 -12.18 5.79 -3.32
C LEU A 112 -11.05 6.75 -3.71
N ARG A 113 -9.80 6.30 -3.83
CA ARG A 113 -8.66 7.18 -4.17
C ARG A 113 -8.92 8.02 -5.43
N ARG A 114 -9.40 7.42 -6.52
CA ARG A 114 -9.72 8.17 -7.74
C ARG A 114 -11.04 8.96 -7.66
N PHE A 115 -11.91 8.58 -6.73
CA PHE A 115 -13.18 9.27 -6.45
C PHE A 115 -12.93 10.57 -5.68
N PHE A 116 -12.01 10.54 -4.71
CA PHE A 116 -11.55 11.70 -3.94
C PHE A 116 -10.21 12.24 -4.48
N ALA A 117 -9.98 12.18 -5.79
CA ALA A 117 -8.81 12.84 -6.34
C ALA A 117 -8.97 14.37 -6.24
N VAL A 118 -7.86 15.07 -6.00
CA VAL A 118 -7.86 16.54 -6.12
C VAL A 118 -8.00 16.96 -7.58
N THR A 119 -8.68 18.08 -7.78
CA THR A 119 -9.20 18.56 -9.07
C THR A 119 -8.48 19.81 -9.58
N THR A 120 -7.84 20.53 -8.66
CA THR A 120 -7.14 21.80 -8.90
C THR A 120 -5.77 21.62 -9.59
N ASP A 121 -4.96 22.70 -9.62
CA ASP A 121 -3.58 22.72 -10.12
C ASP A 121 -2.65 21.68 -9.47
N HIS A 122 -3.07 21.05 -8.37
CA HIS A 122 -2.36 19.96 -7.70
C HIS A 122 -2.61 18.58 -8.33
N ARG A 123 -3.49 18.46 -9.34
CA ARG A 123 -3.79 17.20 -10.02
C ARG A 123 -2.54 16.47 -10.56
N PRO A 124 -1.55 17.14 -11.19
CA PRO A 124 -0.32 16.49 -11.62
C PRO A 124 0.48 15.88 -10.46
N HIS A 125 0.51 16.53 -9.30
CA HIS A 125 1.15 15.97 -8.10
C HIS A 125 0.41 14.72 -7.62
N TRP A 126 -0.91 14.79 -7.53
CA TRP A 126 -1.76 13.66 -7.13
C TRP A 126 -1.60 12.43 -8.02
N ASP A 127 -1.66 12.62 -9.34
CA ASP A 127 -1.52 11.53 -10.31
C ASP A 127 -0.11 10.93 -10.28
N ALA A 128 0.89 11.70 -9.85
CA ALA A 128 2.25 11.24 -9.65
C ALA A 128 2.46 10.50 -8.32
N LEU A 129 1.48 10.44 -7.40
CA LEU A 129 1.65 9.76 -6.12
C LEU A 129 1.84 8.24 -6.32
N PRO A 130 2.76 7.59 -5.59
CA PRO A 130 2.92 6.12 -5.64
C PRO A 130 1.67 5.39 -5.15
N LEU A 131 1.60 4.07 -5.41
CA LEU A 131 0.50 3.23 -4.92
C LEU A 131 0.35 3.30 -3.40
N ASP A 132 1.47 3.23 -2.67
CA ASP A 132 1.52 3.62 -1.25
C ASP A 132 1.93 5.09 -1.10
N PRO A 133 0.99 6.04 -0.87
CA PRO A 133 1.31 7.46 -0.76
C PRO A 133 2.16 7.80 0.45
N LEU A 134 2.29 6.90 1.43
CA LEU A 134 3.11 7.08 2.62
C LEU A 134 4.54 6.55 2.44
N ARG A 135 4.91 6.13 1.23
CA ARG A 135 6.28 5.79 0.87
C ARG A 135 7.02 7.03 0.33
N SER A 136 8.20 7.28 0.89
CA SER A 136 9.13 8.29 0.35
C SER A 136 9.80 7.76 -0.93
N ARG A 137 9.93 8.63 -1.93
CA ARG A 137 10.65 8.35 -3.19
C ARG A 137 11.95 9.13 -3.31
N SER A 138 12.14 10.17 -2.50
CA SER A 138 13.31 11.04 -2.52
C SER A 138 13.44 11.80 -1.21
N ALA A 139 14.65 12.27 -0.90
CA ALA A 139 14.86 13.09 0.29
C ALA A 139 14.00 14.37 0.32
N ALA A 140 13.59 14.88 -0.84
CA ALA A 140 12.69 16.04 -0.94
C ALA A 140 11.24 15.72 -0.54
N ASP A 141 10.82 14.44 -0.59
CA ASP A 141 9.48 14.00 -0.17
C ASP A 141 9.38 13.79 1.35
N ASP A 142 10.51 13.65 2.06
CA ASP A 142 10.55 13.09 3.42
C ASP A 142 9.69 13.88 4.40
N ALA A 143 9.73 15.22 4.37
CA ALA A 143 8.95 16.06 5.28
C ALA A 143 7.42 15.88 5.11
N ALA A 144 6.94 15.85 3.86
CA ALA A 144 5.51 15.66 3.59
C ALA A 144 5.05 14.22 3.92
N VAL A 145 5.91 13.23 3.65
CA VAL A 145 5.64 11.83 3.97
C VAL A 145 5.56 11.61 5.48
N ASP A 146 6.46 12.20 6.25
CA ASP A 146 6.48 12.06 7.71
C ASP A 146 5.26 12.71 8.36
N LEU A 147 4.85 13.90 7.89
CA LEU A 147 3.59 14.52 8.31
C LEU A 147 2.37 13.66 7.94
N ALA A 148 2.31 13.15 6.72
CA ALA A 148 1.21 12.29 6.28
C ALA A 148 1.12 10.99 7.10
N ARG A 149 2.25 10.37 7.47
CA ARG A 149 2.29 9.18 8.34
C ARG A 149 1.77 9.48 9.73
N LEU A 150 2.19 10.59 10.33
CA LEU A 150 1.72 11.03 11.63
C LEU A 150 0.21 11.32 11.60
N ALA A 151 -0.25 11.99 10.56
CA ALA A 151 -1.66 12.27 10.34
C ALA A 151 -2.49 11.00 10.11
N TYR A 152 -1.96 10.01 9.39
CA TYR A 152 -2.60 8.71 9.21
C TYR A 152 -2.74 7.98 10.54
N HIS A 153 -1.70 7.99 11.38
CA HIS A 153 -1.80 7.45 12.74
C HIS A 153 -2.89 8.15 13.56
N ARG A 154 -2.98 9.49 13.50
CA ARG A 154 -4.06 10.25 14.16
C ARG A 154 -5.45 9.88 13.62
N ALA A 155 -5.58 9.68 12.31
CA ALA A 155 -6.83 9.26 11.69
C ALA A 155 -7.28 7.86 12.17
N LEU A 156 -6.33 6.96 12.48
CA LEU A 156 -6.62 5.60 12.93
C LEU A 156 -6.83 5.46 14.44
N THR A 157 -6.25 6.34 15.25
CA THR A 157 -6.23 6.20 16.72
C THR A 157 -6.87 7.36 17.46
N GLY A 158 -7.12 8.46 16.77
CA GLY A 158 -7.69 9.68 17.33
C GLY A 158 -9.21 9.65 17.45
N PRO A 159 -9.78 10.72 18.04
CA PRO A 159 -11.22 10.81 18.29
C PRO A 159 -12.07 10.82 17.01
N TRP A 160 -11.48 11.13 15.86
CA TRP A 160 -12.18 11.18 14.58
C TRP A 160 -12.24 9.84 13.85
N SER A 161 -11.56 8.81 14.38
CA SER A 161 -11.32 7.56 13.64
C SER A 161 -12.59 6.81 13.23
N GLU A 162 -13.51 6.61 14.17
CA GLU A 162 -14.78 5.92 13.93
C GLU A 162 -15.63 6.70 12.91
N HIS A 163 -15.79 8.01 13.12
CA HIS A 163 -16.62 8.85 12.27
C HIS A 163 -16.09 8.94 10.83
N LEU A 164 -14.77 9.08 10.66
CA LEU A 164 -14.14 9.13 9.35
C LEU A 164 -14.23 7.79 8.62
N THR A 165 -14.00 6.69 9.34
CA THR A 165 -14.18 5.33 8.84
C THR A 165 -15.60 5.11 8.34
N ASP A 166 -16.60 5.52 9.12
CA ASP A 166 -18.02 5.38 8.73
C ASP A 166 -18.37 6.22 7.50
N ALA A 167 -17.87 7.45 7.41
CA ALA A 167 -18.10 8.31 6.25
C ALA A 167 -17.49 7.73 4.96
N LEU A 168 -16.27 7.19 5.03
CA LEU A 168 -15.60 6.53 3.90
C LEU A 168 -16.33 5.23 3.49
N ARG A 169 -16.76 4.41 4.47
CA ARG A 169 -17.57 3.20 4.21
C ARG A 169 -18.91 3.53 3.57
N ALA A 170 -19.62 4.52 4.10
CA ALA A 170 -20.90 4.96 3.56
C ALA A 170 -20.74 5.51 2.13
N THR A 171 -19.71 6.32 1.89
CA THR A 171 -19.39 6.83 0.55
C THR A 171 -19.13 5.69 -0.43
N ARG A 172 -18.34 4.69 -0.03
CA ARG A 172 -18.08 3.50 -0.86
C ARG A 172 -19.37 2.75 -1.18
N ALA A 173 -20.24 2.54 -0.20
CA ALA A 173 -21.51 1.85 -0.40
C ALA A 173 -22.39 2.57 -1.44
N VAL A 174 -22.50 3.90 -1.35
CA VAL A 174 -23.21 4.72 -2.34
C VAL A 174 -22.55 4.59 -3.71
N ALA A 175 -21.22 4.71 -3.79
CA ALA A 175 -20.51 4.67 -5.05
C ALA A 175 -20.67 3.32 -5.77
N LEU A 176 -20.59 2.20 -5.05
CA LEU A 176 -20.83 0.87 -5.61
C LEU A 176 -22.28 0.68 -6.09
N ALA A 177 -23.26 1.22 -5.36
CA ALA A 177 -24.66 1.13 -5.74
C ALA A 177 -24.99 1.96 -7.00
N VAL A 178 -24.37 3.14 -7.14
CA VAL A 178 -24.63 4.09 -8.24
C VAL A 178 -23.81 3.75 -9.48
N SER A 179 -22.60 3.20 -9.33
CA SER A 179 -21.65 2.97 -10.42
C SER A 179 -22.25 2.30 -11.66
N PRO A 180 -23.06 1.22 -11.57
CA PRO A 180 -23.65 0.56 -12.74
C PRO A 180 -24.53 1.48 -13.60
N TYR A 181 -25.19 2.47 -12.99
CA TYR A 181 -26.11 3.41 -13.64
C TYR A 181 -25.42 4.70 -14.12
N ALA A 182 -24.20 4.96 -13.65
CA ALA A 182 -23.48 6.18 -13.96
C ALA A 182 -22.93 6.16 -15.40
N PRO A 183 -22.90 7.30 -16.11
CA PRO A 183 -22.28 7.40 -17.43
C PRO A 183 -20.76 7.18 -17.35
N GLN A 184 -20.12 6.81 -18.46
CA GLN A 184 -18.70 6.39 -18.50
C GLN A 184 -17.72 7.45 -17.99
N GLY A 185 -18.05 8.74 -18.09
CA GLY A 185 -17.23 9.86 -17.58
C GLY A 185 -17.53 10.28 -16.15
N SER A 186 -18.49 9.66 -15.45
CA SER A 186 -18.91 10.08 -14.11
C SER A 186 -17.89 9.72 -13.04
N LEU A 187 -17.77 10.58 -12.02
CA LEU A 187 -17.00 10.31 -10.80
C LEU A 187 -17.40 8.98 -10.14
N TRP A 188 -18.68 8.60 -10.20
CA TRP A 188 -19.19 7.33 -9.65
C TRP A 188 -18.62 6.08 -10.34
N ARG A 189 -18.08 6.19 -11.56
CA ARG A 189 -17.33 5.12 -12.23
C ARG A 189 -15.87 5.03 -11.76
N ARG A 190 -15.36 6.05 -11.06
CA ARG A 190 -13.99 6.10 -10.56
C ARG A 190 -13.79 5.39 -9.22
N ALA A 191 -14.87 5.12 -8.48
CA ALA A 191 -14.81 4.22 -7.34
C ALA A 191 -14.47 2.80 -7.81
N GLY A 192 -13.32 2.30 -7.39
CA GLY A 192 -12.81 0.99 -7.79
C GLY A 192 -13.47 -0.13 -7.00
N ALA A 193 -13.77 -1.23 -7.67
CA ALA A 193 -13.93 -2.49 -6.94
C ALA A 193 -12.59 -2.82 -6.27
N LEU A 194 -12.64 -3.23 -5.01
CA LEU A 194 -11.47 -3.70 -4.29
C LEU A 194 -11.39 -5.21 -4.43
N HIS A 195 -10.17 -5.68 -4.59
CA HIS A 195 -9.80 -7.05 -4.33
C HIS A 195 -10.13 -7.40 -2.87
N PRO A 196 -10.37 -8.69 -2.53
CA PRO A 196 -10.59 -9.12 -1.15
C PRO A 196 -9.54 -8.63 -0.13
N SER A 197 -8.32 -8.31 -0.57
CA SER A 197 -7.28 -7.70 0.28
C SER A 197 -7.53 -6.24 0.66
N GLY A 198 -8.62 -5.62 0.21
CA GLY A 198 -8.88 -4.19 0.39
C GLY A 198 -8.08 -3.30 -0.56
N LEU A 199 -7.15 -3.86 -1.35
CA LEU A 199 -6.43 -3.12 -2.39
C LEU A 199 -7.26 -3.06 -3.69
N PRO A 200 -7.17 -2.00 -4.51
CA PRO A 200 -7.73 -1.97 -5.84
C PRO A 200 -7.29 -3.18 -6.68
N TYR A 201 -8.11 -3.59 -7.64
CA TYR A 201 -7.70 -4.59 -8.63
C TYR A 201 -6.55 -4.09 -9.50
N HIS A 202 -5.63 -5.00 -9.85
CA HIS A 202 -4.54 -4.76 -10.79
C HIS A 202 -5.09 -4.24 -12.12
N ALA A 203 -4.40 -3.26 -12.73
CA ALA A 203 -4.85 -2.63 -13.97
C ALA A 203 -5.02 -3.65 -15.10
N GLU A 204 -4.05 -4.57 -15.25
CA GLU A 204 -4.14 -5.71 -16.15
C GLU A 204 -4.96 -6.85 -15.53
N ALA A 205 -5.56 -7.71 -16.37
CA ALA A 205 -6.33 -8.88 -15.94
C ALA A 205 -5.45 -10.04 -15.43
N ARG A 206 -4.51 -9.74 -14.53
CA ARG A 206 -3.67 -10.70 -13.80
C ARG A 206 -4.50 -11.47 -12.78
N ARG A 207 -4.01 -12.64 -12.37
CA ARG A 207 -4.68 -13.48 -11.37
C ARG A 207 -3.81 -13.65 -10.13
N CYS A 208 -4.43 -13.83 -8.98
CA CYS A 208 -3.74 -14.09 -7.72
C CYS A 208 -2.87 -15.35 -7.79
N GLY A 209 -3.26 -16.36 -8.58
CA GLY A 209 -2.45 -17.56 -8.84
C GLY A 209 -1.09 -17.29 -9.49
N ASP A 210 -0.97 -16.21 -10.26
CA ASP A 210 0.29 -15.82 -10.90
C ASP A 210 1.13 -14.89 -10.01
N CYS A 211 0.61 -14.56 -8.82
CA CYS A 211 1.24 -13.63 -7.90
C CYS A 211 2.37 -14.32 -7.13
N ALA A 212 3.48 -13.62 -7.01
CA ALA A 212 4.64 -14.00 -6.23
C ALA A 212 4.33 -14.16 -4.74
N TRP A 213 3.32 -13.45 -4.23
CA TRP A 213 2.87 -13.47 -2.85
C TRP A 213 1.88 -14.60 -2.53
N ALA A 214 1.44 -15.37 -3.52
CA ALA A 214 0.44 -16.40 -3.34
C ALA A 214 1.10 -17.76 -3.06
N ARG A 215 0.69 -18.42 -1.97
CA ARG A 215 1.17 -19.75 -1.56
C ARG A 215 0.02 -20.73 -1.43
N ALA A 216 0.24 -21.97 -1.86
CA ALA A 216 -0.72 -23.05 -1.61
C ALA A 216 -0.55 -23.57 -0.18
N GLU A 217 -1.61 -24.15 0.39
CA GLU A 217 -1.62 -24.70 1.75
C GLU A 217 -0.60 -25.84 1.97
N GLU A 218 -0.15 -26.49 0.89
CA GLU A 218 0.74 -27.67 0.95
C GLU A 218 2.24 -27.33 1.08
N ASP A 219 2.64 -26.06 0.87
CA ASP A 219 4.06 -25.66 0.92
C ASP A 219 4.65 -25.62 2.34
N GLU A 220 3.83 -25.65 3.41
CA GLU A 220 4.32 -25.62 4.80
C GLU A 220 4.68 -27.01 5.39
N GLY A 221 4.55 -28.08 4.60
CA GLY A 221 4.57 -29.46 5.12
C GLY A 221 5.84 -30.30 4.93
N ASP A 222 6.63 -30.10 3.86
CA ASP A 222 7.49 -31.20 3.38
C ASP A 222 9.02 -31.02 3.57
N ASP A 223 9.50 -29.86 4.02
CA ASP A 223 10.96 -29.60 4.08
C ASP A 223 11.60 -29.72 5.49
N ALA A 224 10.80 -29.96 6.54
CA ALA A 224 11.33 -30.03 7.93
C ALA A 224 11.33 -31.42 8.59
N ARG A 225 10.77 -32.49 7.98
CA ARG A 225 10.64 -33.80 8.65
C ARG A 225 10.91 -35.05 7.80
N ARG A 226 11.69 -34.95 6.72
CA ARG A 226 12.36 -36.14 6.16
C ARG A 226 13.64 -36.48 6.93
N THR A 227 13.47 -36.73 8.23
CA THR A 227 14.38 -37.56 9.03
C THR A 227 13.57 -38.72 9.62
N ASP A 228 13.81 -39.90 9.03
CA ASP A 228 13.76 -41.24 9.63
C ASP A 228 12.50 -41.82 10.30
N SER A 229 11.33 -41.17 10.29
CA SER A 229 10.14 -41.74 10.98
C SER A 229 9.08 -42.42 10.09
N ALA A 230 9.20 -42.39 8.76
CA ALA A 230 8.23 -43.00 7.84
C ALA A 230 8.49 -44.50 7.56
N ARG A 231 8.67 -45.31 8.60
CA ARG A 231 8.67 -46.78 8.50
C ARG A 231 7.85 -47.51 9.57
N GLN A 232 7.16 -46.79 10.44
CA GLN A 232 6.26 -47.39 11.42
C GLN A 232 4.93 -46.64 11.36
N LEU A 233 3.83 -47.41 11.23
CA LEU A 233 2.41 -47.01 11.13
C LEU A 233 1.80 -47.23 9.73
N ALA A 234 1.92 -48.47 9.26
CA ALA A 234 0.97 -49.07 8.34
C ALA A 234 0.26 -50.22 9.08
N ASP A 235 -0.56 -49.89 10.09
CA ASP A 235 -1.57 -50.82 10.59
C ASP A 235 -2.52 -50.09 11.55
N THR A 236 -3.63 -49.58 11.02
CA THR A 236 -4.96 -49.60 11.64
C THR A 236 -5.92 -48.96 10.66
N GLY A 237 -6.70 -49.81 9.98
CA GLY A 237 -7.77 -49.38 9.12
C GLY A 237 -8.97 -48.81 9.88
N GLU A 238 -9.87 -48.25 9.08
CA GLU A 238 -11.27 -47.90 9.35
C GLU A 238 -11.54 -46.53 10.00
N GLY A 239 -12.32 -45.73 9.27
CA GLY A 239 -12.85 -44.45 9.76
C GLY A 239 -13.34 -43.51 8.66
N ASP A 240 -14.32 -43.97 7.88
CA ASP A 240 -15.02 -43.21 6.84
C ASP A 240 -15.60 -41.89 7.37
N ALA A 241 -14.99 -40.77 6.98
CA ALA A 241 -15.60 -39.46 7.00
C ALA A 241 -15.49 -38.87 5.59
N ARG A 242 -16.52 -39.11 4.78
CA ARG A 242 -16.83 -38.35 3.57
C ARG A 242 -16.98 -36.87 3.90
N ARG A 243 -15.85 -36.16 4.05
CA ARG A 243 -15.77 -34.75 3.70
C ARG A 243 -16.15 -34.66 2.24
N LEU A 244 -17.29 -34.04 1.97
CA LEU A 244 -17.61 -33.51 0.66
C LEU A 244 -16.42 -32.65 0.22
N LYS A 245 -15.54 -33.22 -0.59
CA LYS A 245 -14.56 -32.50 -1.38
C LYS A 245 -15.36 -31.70 -2.41
N THR A 246 -15.88 -30.55 -2.00
CA THR A 246 -16.02 -29.44 -2.95
C THR A 246 -14.68 -29.32 -3.67
N PRO A 247 -14.64 -29.18 -5.01
CA PRO A 247 -13.39 -28.91 -5.69
C PRO A 247 -12.83 -27.66 -5.01
N ALA A 248 -11.69 -27.82 -4.33
CA ALA A 248 -10.92 -26.70 -3.85
C ALA A 248 -10.59 -25.91 -5.12
N HIS A 249 -11.35 -24.85 -5.40
CA HIS A 249 -10.81 -23.76 -6.18
C HIS A 249 -9.59 -23.34 -5.38
N GLU A 250 -8.40 -23.72 -5.87
CA GLU A 250 -7.09 -23.61 -5.23
C GLU A 250 -7.03 -22.30 -4.43
N ALA A 251 -7.32 -22.40 -3.13
CA ALA A 251 -7.30 -21.27 -2.25
C ALA A 251 -5.83 -21.01 -1.95
N LEU A 252 -5.40 -19.78 -2.17
CA LEU A 252 -4.03 -19.35 -1.98
C LEU A 252 -3.97 -18.39 -0.81
N ARG A 253 -2.96 -18.55 0.02
CA ARG A 253 -2.62 -17.60 1.08
C ARG A 253 -1.81 -16.46 0.46
N CYS A 254 -2.28 -15.23 0.62
CA CYS A 254 -1.56 -14.03 0.18
C CYS A 254 -0.65 -13.52 1.30
N LEU A 255 0.65 -13.75 1.18
CA LEU A 255 1.64 -13.32 2.19
C LEU A 255 1.76 -11.80 2.32
N ARG A 256 1.34 -11.04 1.30
CA ARG A 256 1.34 -9.57 1.33
C ARG A 256 0.21 -8.97 2.16
N CYS A 257 -0.89 -9.70 2.34
CA CYS A 257 -2.14 -9.16 2.87
C CYS A 257 -2.58 -9.95 4.11
N ASP A 258 -1.73 -9.99 5.13
CA ASP A 258 -1.96 -10.68 6.41
C ASP A 258 -2.52 -12.10 6.24
N GLU A 259 -1.93 -12.85 5.30
CA GLU A 259 -2.30 -14.24 5.02
C GLU A 259 -3.75 -14.46 4.57
N LEU A 260 -4.36 -13.44 3.94
CA LEU A 260 -5.69 -13.55 3.36
C LEU A 260 -5.77 -14.69 2.34
N TRP A 261 -6.83 -15.51 2.46
CA TRP A 261 -7.15 -16.55 1.51
C TRP A 261 -7.92 -15.99 0.29
N VAL A 262 -7.39 -16.27 -0.90
CA VAL A 262 -7.97 -15.84 -2.18
C VAL A 262 -8.02 -17.00 -3.16
N ALA A 263 -8.97 -17.00 -4.09
CA ALA A 263 -8.96 -18.01 -5.15
C ALA A 263 -7.79 -17.76 -6.12
N ALA A 264 -7.13 -18.81 -6.59
CA ALA A 264 -6.08 -18.68 -7.62
C ALA A 264 -6.58 -17.96 -8.89
N SER A 265 -7.86 -18.14 -9.23
CA SER A 265 -8.50 -17.48 -10.36
C SER A 265 -8.96 -16.04 -10.09
N GLU A 266 -8.95 -15.59 -8.83
CA GLU A 266 -9.32 -14.22 -8.46
C GLU A 266 -8.44 -13.22 -9.21
N ARG A 267 -9.02 -12.11 -9.65
CA ARG A 267 -8.25 -11.06 -10.31
C ARG A 267 -7.27 -10.46 -9.30
N ALA A 268 -6.00 -10.32 -9.65
CA ALA A 268 -5.01 -9.83 -8.72
C ALA A 268 -5.29 -8.39 -8.26
N CYS A 269 -4.84 -8.03 -7.06
CA CYS A 269 -4.81 -6.64 -6.61
C CYS A 269 -3.64 -5.86 -7.23
N GLU A 270 -3.63 -4.54 -7.08
CA GLU A 270 -2.51 -3.67 -7.49
C GLU A 270 -1.19 -4.03 -6.80
N GLY A 271 -1.23 -4.73 -5.67
CA GLY A 271 -0.06 -5.31 -5.02
C GLY A 271 0.48 -6.59 -5.68
N PHE A 272 -0.02 -6.95 -6.87
CA PHE A 272 0.47 -8.06 -7.66
C PHE A 272 1.97 -7.90 -7.95
N GLU A 273 2.71 -8.96 -7.70
CA GLU A 273 4.06 -9.09 -8.18
C GLU A 273 4.14 -10.36 -9.03
N ALA A 274 4.80 -10.29 -10.17
CA ALA A 274 4.99 -11.49 -10.99
C ALA A 274 5.89 -12.48 -10.25
N ARG A 275 5.56 -13.77 -10.32
CA ARG A 275 6.45 -14.83 -9.83
C ARG A 275 7.84 -14.67 -10.43
N PHE A 276 8.84 -14.75 -9.56
CA PHE A 276 10.24 -14.53 -9.91
C PHE A 276 11.00 -15.85 -9.85
N GLY A 277 11.51 -16.30 -11.00
CA GLY A 277 12.18 -17.60 -11.14
C GLY A 277 13.71 -17.54 -11.01
N ALA A 278 14.33 -18.70 -10.82
CA ALA A 278 15.79 -18.85 -10.78
C ALA A 278 16.48 -18.30 -12.05
N ASP A 279 15.86 -18.47 -13.22
CA ASP A 279 16.38 -18.01 -14.51
C ASP A 279 16.45 -16.47 -14.63
N GLU A 280 15.71 -15.76 -13.78
CA GLU A 280 15.70 -14.30 -13.74
C GLU A 280 16.65 -13.72 -12.70
N CYS A 281 17.15 -14.57 -11.79
CA CYS A 281 18.05 -14.17 -10.71
C CYS A 281 19.31 -13.46 -11.24
N GLU A 282 19.87 -13.94 -12.36
CA GLU A 282 21.04 -13.29 -12.99
C GLU A 282 20.75 -11.87 -13.49
N ARG A 283 19.50 -11.55 -13.83
CA ARG A 283 19.12 -10.19 -14.27
C ARG A 283 18.85 -9.28 -13.08
N CYS A 284 18.29 -9.82 -12.01
CA CYS A 284 17.92 -9.08 -10.81
C CYS A 284 19.14 -8.78 -9.91
N GLY A 285 19.83 -9.83 -9.47
CA GLY A 285 20.97 -9.74 -8.56
C GLY A 285 20.69 -9.05 -7.23
N ALA A 286 19.43 -8.78 -6.83
CA ALA A 286 19.10 -7.92 -5.69
C ALA A 286 19.80 -8.32 -4.39
N CYS A 287 19.75 -9.61 -4.04
CA CYS A 287 20.42 -10.16 -2.86
C CYS A 287 21.95 -10.10 -2.95
N CYS A 288 22.53 -10.14 -4.15
CA CYS A 288 23.98 -10.03 -4.42
C CYS A 288 24.46 -8.57 -4.57
N ARG A 289 23.53 -7.63 -4.79
CA ARG A 289 23.75 -6.18 -4.80
C ARG A 289 23.28 -5.57 -3.47
N GLU A 290 22.68 -4.39 -3.48
CA GLU A 290 22.46 -3.54 -2.31
C GLU A 290 21.31 -4.03 -1.38
N GLY A 291 20.69 -5.20 -1.64
CA GLY A 291 19.57 -5.71 -0.85
C GLY A 291 19.92 -6.16 0.58
N PHE A 292 21.19 -6.44 0.87
CA PHE A 292 21.66 -6.82 2.21
C PHE A 292 22.97 -6.09 2.53
N HIS A 293 23.38 -6.08 3.80
CA HIS A 293 24.63 -5.42 4.21
C HIS A 293 25.76 -6.41 4.43
N ARG A 294 25.42 -7.67 4.72
CA ARG A 294 26.37 -8.71 5.12
C ARG A 294 25.84 -10.09 4.75
N VAL A 295 26.75 -11.01 4.45
CA VAL A 295 26.48 -12.45 4.37
C VAL A 295 27.33 -13.11 5.44
N GLU A 296 26.68 -13.62 6.49
CA GLU A 296 27.37 -14.35 7.56
C GLU A 296 27.86 -15.71 7.06
N LEU A 297 29.04 -16.09 7.54
CA LEU A 297 29.66 -17.38 7.25
C LEU A 297 29.80 -18.19 8.53
N ALA A 298 29.43 -19.46 8.47
CA ALA A 298 29.76 -20.37 9.55
C ALA A 298 31.28 -20.68 9.52
N LEU A 299 31.93 -20.73 10.69
CA LEU A 299 33.39 -20.95 10.77
C LEU A 299 33.86 -22.27 10.11
N ALA A 300 33.00 -23.29 10.10
CA ALA A 300 33.28 -24.59 9.51
C ALA A 300 32.87 -24.72 8.03
N GLU A 301 32.43 -23.63 7.41
CA GLU A 301 31.87 -23.68 6.06
C GLU A 301 32.95 -23.87 4.97
N PRO A 302 32.73 -24.71 3.94
CA PRO A 302 33.73 -24.93 2.89
C PRO A 302 34.18 -23.66 2.16
N PHE A 303 33.28 -22.67 2.02
CA PHE A 303 33.61 -21.38 1.41
C PHE A 303 34.78 -20.71 2.14
N HIS A 304 34.78 -20.77 3.48
CA HIS A 304 35.80 -20.18 4.32
C HIS A 304 37.19 -20.81 4.07
N GLN A 305 37.24 -22.11 3.80
CA GLN A 305 38.50 -22.82 3.55
C GLN A 305 39.02 -22.60 2.12
N ARG A 306 38.10 -22.47 1.14
CA ARG A 306 38.44 -22.40 -0.28
C ARG A 306 38.76 -20.98 -0.75
N HIS A 307 38.09 -19.97 -0.18
CA HIS A 307 38.23 -18.56 -0.57
C HIS A 307 38.53 -17.66 0.62
N PRO A 308 39.59 -17.95 1.42
CA PRO A 308 39.92 -17.15 2.61
C PRO A 308 40.19 -15.67 2.27
N GLU A 309 40.62 -15.36 1.04
CA GLU A 309 40.86 -14.00 0.55
C GLU A 309 39.59 -13.16 0.38
N LEU A 310 38.41 -13.78 0.31
CA LEU A 310 37.12 -13.09 0.22
C LEU A 310 36.43 -12.94 1.57
N VAL A 311 36.98 -13.54 2.64
CA VAL A 311 36.40 -13.56 3.97
C VAL A 311 36.93 -12.40 4.80
N SER A 312 36.02 -11.60 5.33
CA SER A 312 36.30 -10.61 6.37
C SER A 312 35.94 -11.16 7.75
N ARG A 313 36.54 -10.60 8.79
CA ARG A 313 36.31 -10.98 10.19
C ARG A 313 36.22 -9.75 11.06
N ASP A 314 35.32 -9.79 12.02
CA ASP A 314 35.29 -8.90 13.18
C ASP A 314 35.34 -9.73 14.47
N ASP A 315 35.12 -9.10 15.61
CA ASP A 315 35.14 -9.75 16.93
C ASP A 315 33.99 -10.76 17.13
N HIS A 316 33.01 -10.82 16.21
CA HIS A 316 31.77 -11.57 16.40
C HIS A 316 31.57 -12.69 15.37
N SER A 317 31.94 -12.50 14.10
CA SER A 317 31.82 -13.56 13.08
C SER A 317 32.67 -13.32 11.82
N ALA A 318 32.72 -14.36 10.98
CA ALA A 318 33.28 -14.30 9.64
C ALA A 318 32.16 -13.97 8.63
N TYR A 319 32.47 -13.16 7.61
CA TYR A 319 31.46 -12.68 6.66
C TYR A 319 32.03 -12.33 5.29
N LEU A 320 31.17 -12.24 4.28
CA LEU A 320 31.53 -11.61 3.00
C LEU A 320 31.27 -10.11 3.05
N ALA A 321 32.33 -9.32 2.86
CA ALA A 321 32.22 -7.87 2.77
C ALA A 321 31.39 -7.44 1.55
N ARG A 322 30.80 -6.25 1.65
CA ARG A 322 29.96 -5.67 0.60
C ARG A 322 30.32 -4.21 0.31
N PRO A 323 31.55 -3.92 -0.17
CA PRO A 323 31.95 -2.55 -0.47
C PRO A 323 31.02 -1.93 -1.51
N GLY A 324 30.53 -0.71 -1.24
CA GLY A 324 29.54 -0.06 -2.10
C GLY A 324 28.22 -0.84 -2.22
N GLY A 325 27.87 -1.66 -1.22
CA GLY A 325 26.65 -2.45 -1.17
C GLY A 325 26.67 -3.72 -2.03
N ARG A 326 27.81 -4.10 -2.63
CA ARG A 326 27.90 -5.27 -3.53
C ARG A 326 28.78 -6.35 -2.95
N CYS A 327 28.32 -7.60 -2.98
CA CYS A 327 29.11 -8.75 -2.50
C CYS A 327 30.47 -8.82 -3.19
N VAL A 328 31.55 -9.04 -2.44
CA VAL A 328 32.92 -9.20 -2.99
C VAL A 328 33.03 -10.35 -4.01
N ALA A 329 32.19 -11.37 -3.89
CA ALA A 329 32.12 -12.49 -4.83
C ALA A 329 31.27 -12.21 -6.08
N LEU A 330 30.60 -11.05 -6.18
CA LEU A 330 29.75 -10.70 -7.31
C LEU A 330 30.59 -10.39 -8.56
N ARG A 331 30.22 -10.99 -9.69
CA ARG A 331 30.66 -10.64 -11.03
C ARG A 331 29.51 -9.98 -11.77
N VAL A 332 29.79 -8.82 -12.36
CA VAL A 332 28.85 -8.10 -13.20
C VAL A 332 29.34 -8.20 -14.63
N THR A 333 28.61 -8.94 -15.46
CA THR A 333 28.84 -8.94 -16.90
C THR A 333 28.14 -7.71 -17.48
N GLN A 334 28.93 -6.85 -18.11
CA GLN A 334 28.41 -5.64 -18.77
C GLN A 334 27.48 -6.03 -19.93
N GLY A 335 26.39 -5.29 -20.09
CA GLY A 335 25.34 -5.54 -21.07
C GLY A 335 24.10 -4.68 -20.80
N ALA A 336 23.13 -4.73 -21.71
CA ALA A 336 21.83 -4.07 -21.53
C ALA A 336 20.71 -5.13 -21.61
N PRO A 337 20.24 -5.70 -20.47
CA PRO A 337 20.64 -5.39 -19.09
C PRO A 337 21.93 -6.08 -18.63
N PRO A 338 22.59 -5.57 -17.57
CA PRO A 338 23.74 -6.23 -16.96
C PRO A 338 23.32 -7.57 -16.33
N ARG A 339 24.28 -8.49 -16.19
CA ARG A 339 24.06 -9.76 -15.48
C ARG A 339 24.89 -9.82 -14.21
N TYR A 340 24.27 -10.34 -13.15
CA TYR A 340 24.81 -10.44 -11.80
C TYR A 340 24.95 -11.91 -11.44
N ARG A 341 26.19 -12.39 -11.30
CA ARG A 341 26.46 -13.79 -10.96
C ARG A 341 27.57 -13.89 -9.92
N CYS A 342 27.42 -14.79 -8.95
CA CYS A 342 28.52 -15.10 -8.05
C CYS A 342 29.66 -15.76 -8.83
N ALA A 343 30.90 -15.30 -8.67
CA ALA A 343 32.09 -15.96 -9.22
C ALA A 343 32.24 -17.40 -8.71
N HIS A 344 31.71 -17.65 -7.51
CA HIS A 344 31.82 -18.88 -6.74
C HIS A 344 30.43 -19.50 -6.57
N TYR A 345 29.63 -19.57 -7.64
CA TYR A 345 28.23 -19.99 -7.52
C TYR A 345 28.09 -21.43 -7.02
N THR A 346 28.92 -22.35 -7.52
CA THR A 346 28.87 -23.78 -7.15
C THR A 346 29.21 -24.04 -5.69
N ASP A 347 30.06 -23.20 -5.11
CA ASP A 347 30.59 -23.37 -3.77
C ASP A 347 30.27 -22.22 -2.83
N ARG A 348 29.28 -21.38 -3.21
CA ARG A 348 28.80 -20.21 -2.47
C ARG A 348 28.43 -20.54 -1.00
N PRO A 349 28.45 -19.55 -0.09
CA PRO A 349 28.05 -19.76 1.29
C PRO A 349 26.64 -20.36 1.39
N ARG A 350 26.38 -21.14 2.42
CA ARG A 350 25.09 -21.76 2.71
C ARG A 350 23.98 -20.73 2.82
N ALA A 351 24.23 -19.60 3.48
CA ALA A 351 23.29 -18.47 3.52
C ALA A 351 22.85 -17.98 2.12
N CYS A 352 23.72 -18.12 1.10
CA CYS A 352 23.39 -17.82 -0.30
C CYS A 352 22.89 -19.05 -1.08
N ALA A 353 23.24 -20.26 -0.66
CA ALA A 353 22.80 -21.50 -1.30
C ALA A 353 21.35 -21.83 -0.96
N ASP A 354 20.99 -21.64 0.30
CA ASP A 354 19.67 -21.89 0.88
C ASP A 354 18.71 -20.71 0.67
N PHE A 355 19.17 -19.65 -0.01
CA PHE A 355 18.36 -18.48 -0.31
C PHE A 355 17.29 -18.83 -1.35
N GLU A 356 16.04 -18.96 -0.89
CA GLU A 356 14.89 -19.29 -1.74
C GLU A 356 14.61 -18.17 -2.76
N VAL A 357 14.72 -18.49 -4.05
CA VAL A 357 14.38 -17.55 -5.12
C VAL A 357 12.87 -17.38 -5.17
N GLY A 358 12.39 -16.14 -5.06
CA GLY A 358 10.96 -15.85 -4.98
C GLY A 358 10.35 -16.14 -3.60
N GLY A 359 11.18 -16.40 -2.57
CA GLY A 359 10.77 -16.41 -1.17
C GLY A 359 10.77 -15.00 -0.54
N ASP A 360 10.37 -14.90 0.72
CA ASP A 360 10.21 -13.62 1.43
C ASP A 360 11.49 -12.78 1.46
N ALA A 361 12.63 -13.42 1.76
CA ALA A 361 13.92 -12.75 1.77
C ALA A 361 14.32 -12.23 0.37
N CYS A 362 13.91 -12.92 -0.70
CA CYS A 362 14.14 -12.49 -2.08
C CYS A 362 13.37 -11.20 -2.39
N PHE A 363 12.08 -11.15 -2.05
CA PHE A 363 11.28 -9.93 -2.24
C PHE A 363 11.76 -8.79 -1.38
N GLU A 364 12.14 -9.03 -0.13
CA GLU A 364 12.71 -8.00 0.72
C GLU A 364 13.98 -7.40 0.11
N ALA A 365 14.88 -8.25 -0.41
CA ALA A 365 16.07 -7.78 -1.11
C ALA A 365 15.72 -6.94 -2.34
N ARG A 366 14.73 -7.36 -3.13
CA ARG A 366 14.26 -6.66 -4.33
C ARG A 366 13.60 -5.31 -3.99
N ARG A 367 12.79 -5.24 -2.92
CA ARG A 367 12.18 -3.99 -2.42
C ARG A 367 13.24 -2.96 -2.04
N ARG A 368 14.29 -3.40 -1.34
CA ARG A 368 15.41 -2.53 -0.93
C ARG A 368 16.18 -1.94 -2.10
N VAL A 369 16.21 -2.61 -3.25
CA VAL A 369 16.87 -2.12 -4.48
C VAL A 369 15.89 -1.54 -5.50
N GLY A 370 14.62 -1.35 -5.13
CA GLY A 370 13.59 -0.77 -6.00
C GLY A 370 13.16 -1.64 -7.18
N LEU A 371 13.35 -2.96 -7.10
CA LEU A 371 12.91 -3.93 -8.12
C LEU A 371 11.56 -4.59 -7.81
N SER A 372 11.06 -4.39 -6.59
CA SER A 372 9.75 -4.84 -6.10
C SER A 372 9.10 -3.72 -5.31
N GLU A 373 7.77 -3.73 -5.25
CA GLU A 373 7.00 -2.73 -4.49
C GLU A 373 6.76 -3.12 -3.04
#